data_AF-A0A848H2S5-F1
#
_entry.id   AF-A0A848H2S5-F1
#
_cell.length_a   1.000
_cell.length_b   1.000
_cell.length_c   1.000
_cell.angle_alpha   90.00
_cell.angle_beta   90.00
_cell.angle_gamma   90.00
#
_symmetry.space_group_name_H-M   'P 1'
#
loop_
_entity.id
_entity.type
_entity.pdbx_description
1 polymer ?
#
loop_
_entity_poly.entity_id
_entity_poly.type
_entity_poly.pdbx_seq_one_letter_code
_entity_poly.pdbx_strand_id
1 'polypeptide(L)'
;MIRRGKYLALAAGMLVAAGAAHATMSVAQFKEGRFAAHGSQSATIFEMYLTGLADGVQSINTMADRAGGKRLYCVPGGFVLDADTTKKLIMMELRGANALDNARFDSTAASVVLLKALMDSYPCR
;
A
#
# COMPACT_ATOMS: atom_id res chain seq x y z
N MET A 1 30.93 -50.05 12.64
CA MET A 1 29.57 -49.45 12.69
C MET A 1 29.65 -48.14 13.48
N ILE A 2 29.75 -47.00 12.79
CA ILE A 2 29.83 -45.66 13.39
C ILE A 2 28.59 -44.89 12.92
N ARG A 3 27.76 -44.48 13.88
CA ARG A 3 26.48 -43.78 13.66
C ARG A 3 26.75 -42.42 13.00
N ARG A 4 26.48 -42.32 11.70
CA ARG A 4 26.45 -41.04 10.97
C ARG A 4 25.24 -40.23 11.43
N GLY A 5 25.53 -38.99 11.78
CA GLY A 5 24.69 -38.12 12.59
C GLY A 5 23.39 -37.71 11.91
N LYS A 6 22.34 -37.72 12.70
CA LYS A 6 21.01 -37.17 12.44
C LYS A 6 20.99 -35.63 12.52
N TYR A 7 21.98 -34.96 11.90
CA TYR A 7 22.12 -33.50 11.96
C TYR A 7 22.01 -32.86 10.56
N LEU A 8 21.14 -33.41 9.71
CA LEU A 8 20.97 -32.96 8.32
C LEU A 8 19.50 -32.68 8.00
N ALA A 9 18.74 -32.19 8.98
CA ALA A 9 17.31 -31.91 8.81
C ALA A 9 16.79 -30.62 9.49
N LEU A 10 17.66 -29.76 10.02
CA LEU A 10 17.23 -28.58 10.79
C LEU A 10 18.13 -27.36 10.53
N ALA A 11 18.12 -26.83 9.31
CA ALA A 11 18.66 -25.49 9.02
C ALA A 11 18.17 -24.92 7.66
N ALA A 12 16.95 -25.24 7.23
CA ALA A 12 16.36 -24.72 5.98
C ALA A 12 15.02 -24.02 6.20
N GLY A 13 14.74 -23.60 7.43
CA GLY A 13 13.57 -22.81 7.78
C GLY A 13 14.01 -21.53 8.48
N MET A 14 13.46 -20.39 8.06
CA MET A 14 13.71 -19.03 8.55
C MET A 14 14.93 -18.31 7.96
N LEU A 15 14.86 -17.98 6.66
CA LEU A 15 15.63 -16.84 6.13
C LEU A 15 15.02 -16.25 4.86
N VAL A 16 13.72 -15.93 4.88
CA VAL A 16 13.16 -14.90 3.97
C VAL A 16 12.04 -14.13 4.69
N ALA A 17 12.37 -13.51 5.82
CA ALA A 17 11.68 -12.28 6.22
C ALA A 17 12.58 -11.12 5.75
N ALA A 18 12.74 -11.01 4.43
CA ALA A 18 13.25 -9.77 3.85
C ALA A 18 12.19 -8.72 4.17
N GLY A 19 12.46 -7.91 5.20
CA GLY A 19 11.67 -6.74 5.48
C GLY A 19 11.64 -5.86 4.23
N ALA A 20 10.55 -5.92 3.49
CA ALA A 20 10.17 -4.87 2.53
C ALA A 20 9.67 -3.65 3.32
N ALA A 21 10.52 -3.18 4.22
CA ALA A 21 10.33 -1.94 4.91
C ALA A 21 10.93 -0.87 3.98
N HIS A 22 10.06 -0.04 3.42
CA HIS A 22 10.38 1.31 2.90
C HIS A 22 11.00 1.41 1.49
N ALA A 23 10.23 1.03 0.47
CA ALA A 23 10.17 1.83 -0.75
C ALA A 23 8.72 2.29 -0.95
N THR A 24 8.24 3.14 -0.05
CA THR A 24 6.94 3.79 -0.28
C THR A 24 7.12 4.70 -1.48
N MET A 25 6.31 4.48 -2.52
CA MET A 25 6.36 5.31 -3.72
C MET A 25 5.98 6.74 -3.32
N SER A 26 6.79 7.71 -3.72
CA SER A 26 6.46 9.11 -3.51
C SER A 26 5.34 9.55 -4.46
N VAL A 27 4.73 10.71 -4.21
CA VAL A 27 3.73 11.30 -5.11
C VAL A 27 4.33 11.57 -6.49
N ALA A 28 5.61 11.97 -6.60
CA ALA A 28 6.26 12.11 -7.91
C ALA A 28 6.31 10.78 -8.67
N GLN A 29 6.78 9.71 -8.02
CA GLN A 29 6.84 8.38 -8.64
C GLN A 29 5.45 7.84 -8.98
N PHE A 30 4.44 8.13 -8.17
CA PHE A 30 3.05 7.81 -8.47
C PHE A 30 2.53 8.58 -9.70
N LYS A 31 2.87 9.88 -9.80
CA LYS A 31 2.52 10.73 -10.95
C LYS A 31 3.17 10.25 -12.24
N GLU A 32 4.32 9.61 -12.18
CA GLU A 32 4.97 8.97 -13.33
C GLU A 32 4.33 7.61 -13.64
N GLY A 33 4.20 6.73 -12.65
CA GLY A 33 3.67 5.38 -12.81
C GLY A 33 2.24 5.34 -13.37
N ARG A 34 1.41 6.35 -13.06
CA ARG A 34 0.03 6.44 -13.59
C ARG A 34 -0.06 6.57 -15.11
N PHE A 35 1.03 6.96 -15.77
CA PHE A 35 1.14 7.11 -17.22
C PHE A 35 1.82 5.91 -17.90
N ALA A 36 2.16 4.86 -17.15
CA ALA A 36 2.72 3.66 -17.74
C ALA A 36 1.78 3.10 -18.83
N ALA A 37 2.36 2.70 -19.96
CA ALA A 37 1.60 2.16 -21.07
C ALA A 37 0.87 0.88 -20.65
N HIS A 38 -0.41 0.77 -20.97
CA HIS A 38 -1.22 -0.41 -20.63
C HIS A 38 -0.57 -1.69 -21.21
N GLY A 39 -0.51 -2.75 -20.39
CA GLY A 39 0.14 -4.02 -20.77
C GLY A 39 1.68 -4.00 -20.73
N SER A 40 2.31 -2.89 -20.38
CA SER A 40 3.77 -2.85 -20.13
C SER A 40 4.11 -3.44 -18.76
N GLN A 41 5.35 -3.92 -18.62
CA GLN A 41 5.87 -4.38 -17.31
C GLN A 41 5.76 -3.28 -16.25
N SER A 42 6.01 -2.02 -16.61
CA SER A 42 5.88 -0.87 -15.72
C SER A 42 4.44 -0.68 -15.23
N ALA A 43 3.43 -0.90 -16.10
CA ALA A 43 2.02 -0.84 -15.69
C ALA A 43 1.68 -1.97 -14.72
N THR A 44 2.13 -3.21 -14.98
CA THR A 44 1.93 -4.34 -14.06
C THR A 44 2.58 -4.11 -12.70
N ILE A 45 3.82 -3.60 -12.66
CA ILE A 45 4.50 -3.28 -11.40
C ILE A 45 3.75 -2.16 -10.65
N PHE A 46 3.27 -1.15 -11.37
CA PHE A 46 2.50 -0.07 -10.78
C PHE A 46 1.17 -0.57 -10.19
N GLU A 47 0.45 -1.45 -10.89
CA GLU A 47 -0.77 -2.08 -10.38
C GLU A 47 -0.49 -2.96 -9.14
N MET A 48 0.57 -3.77 -9.17
CA MET A 48 1.01 -4.54 -8.00
C MET A 48 1.30 -3.65 -6.80
N TYR A 49 1.97 -2.50 -7.03
CA TYR A 49 2.20 -1.52 -5.99
C TYR A 49 0.89 -0.98 -5.41
N LEU A 50 -0.08 -0.61 -6.26
CA LEU A 50 -1.36 -0.07 -5.79
C LEU A 50 -2.18 -1.10 -5.00
N THR A 51 -2.19 -2.36 -5.44
CA THR A 51 -2.83 -3.45 -4.71
C THR A 51 -2.17 -3.66 -3.35
N GLY A 52 -0.83 -3.76 -3.30
CA GLY A 52 -0.12 -3.89 -2.02
C GLY A 52 -0.33 -2.69 -1.10
N LEU A 53 -0.49 -1.49 -1.67
CA LEU A 53 -0.81 -0.29 -0.91
C LEU A 53 -2.22 -0.35 -0.32
N ALA A 54 -3.21 -0.79 -1.11
CA ALA A 54 -4.59 -0.99 -0.67
C ALA A 54 -4.68 -2.00 0.47
N ASP A 55 -4.00 -3.13 0.34
CA ASP A 55 -3.93 -4.17 1.39
C ASP A 55 -3.27 -3.62 2.65
N GLY A 56 -2.19 -2.85 2.49
CA GLY A 56 -1.47 -2.20 3.59
C GLY A 56 -2.37 -1.27 4.41
N VAL A 57 -3.10 -0.36 3.77
CA VAL A 57 -3.99 0.58 4.50
C VAL A 57 -5.19 -0.14 5.12
N GLN A 58 -5.74 -1.16 4.48
CA GLN A 58 -6.81 -2.00 5.05
C GLN A 58 -6.34 -2.78 6.28
N SER A 59 -5.13 -3.33 6.21
CA SER A 59 -4.50 -4.03 7.32
C SER A 59 -4.31 -3.09 8.52
N ILE A 60 -3.76 -1.89 8.29
CA ILE A 60 -3.59 -0.86 9.33
C ILE A 60 -4.94 -0.50 9.95
N ASN A 61 -5.98 -0.27 9.14
CA ASN A 61 -7.31 0.07 9.64
C ASN A 61 -7.94 -1.05 10.50
N THR A 62 -7.71 -2.30 10.11
CA THR A 62 -8.16 -3.49 10.86
C THR A 62 -7.36 -3.67 12.15
N MET A 63 -6.04 -3.44 12.12
CA MET A 63 -5.20 -3.51 13.30
C MET A 63 -5.55 -2.44 14.33
N ALA A 64 -5.89 -1.22 13.88
CA ALA A 64 -6.36 -0.15 14.76
C ALA A 64 -7.63 -0.57 15.55
N ASP A 65 -8.57 -1.25 14.89
CA ASP A 65 -9.78 -1.82 15.50
C ASP A 65 -9.43 -2.91 16.53
N ARG A 66 -8.58 -3.88 16.13
CA ARG A 66 -8.21 -5.03 16.98
C ARG A 66 -7.40 -4.65 18.22
N ALA A 67 -6.65 -3.56 18.17
CA ALA A 67 -5.88 -3.05 19.32
C ALA A 67 -6.76 -2.36 20.38
N GLY A 68 -8.09 -2.40 20.24
CA GLY A 68 -9.02 -1.66 21.11
C GLY A 68 -9.14 -0.18 20.76
N GLY A 69 -8.53 0.24 19.65
CA GLY A 69 -8.71 1.57 19.07
C GLY A 69 -9.96 1.65 18.20
N LYS A 70 -10.21 2.84 17.65
CA LYS A 70 -11.21 3.02 16.59
C LYS A 70 -10.57 2.82 15.23
N ARG A 71 -11.34 2.32 14.26
CA ARG A 71 -10.97 2.37 12.84
C ARG A 71 -10.62 3.80 12.45
N LEU A 72 -9.60 3.94 11.59
CA LEU A 72 -9.18 5.21 11.01
C LEU A 72 -10.20 5.71 9.97
N TYR A 73 -10.86 4.79 9.26
CA TYR A 73 -11.90 5.09 8.28
C TYR A 73 -12.95 3.96 8.20
N CYS A 74 -14.16 4.28 7.74
CA CYS A 74 -15.32 3.39 7.72
C CYS A 74 -16.00 3.40 6.34
N VAL A 75 -15.55 2.50 5.47
CA VAL A 75 -16.10 2.33 4.11
C VAL A 75 -17.50 1.68 4.13
N PRO A 76 -18.38 2.00 3.16
CA PRO A 76 -19.70 1.37 3.05
C PRO A 76 -19.59 -0.12 2.71
N GLY A 77 -20.65 -0.88 3.00
CA GLY A 77 -20.74 -2.29 2.63
C GLY A 77 -20.58 -2.49 1.12
N GLY A 78 -19.80 -3.50 0.72
CA GLY A 78 -19.50 -3.81 -0.68
C GLY A 78 -18.44 -2.90 -1.33
N PHE A 79 -17.87 -1.95 -0.58
CA PHE A 79 -16.71 -1.20 -1.06
C PHE A 79 -15.51 -2.13 -1.24
N VAL A 80 -14.87 -2.04 -2.40
CA VAL A 80 -13.64 -2.76 -2.73
C VAL A 80 -12.54 -1.73 -2.99
N LEU A 81 -11.45 -1.82 -2.24
CA LEU A 81 -10.27 -1.01 -2.47
C LEU A 81 -9.29 -1.80 -3.33
N ASP A 82 -9.50 -1.76 -4.65
CA ASP A 82 -8.60 -2.34 -5.65
C ASP A 82 -7.60 -1.30 -6.18
N ALA A 83 -6.74 -1.70 -7.13
CA ALA A 83 -5.72 -0.82 -7.70
C ALA A 83 -6.34 0.44 -8.36
N ASP A 84 -7.43 0.28 -9.11
CA ASP A 84 -8.09 1.40 -9.80
C ASP A 84 -8.74 2.38 -8.82
N THR A 85 -9.45 1.87 -7.82
CA THR A 85 -10.07 2.67 -6.77
C THR A 85 -8.99 3.39 -5.95
N THR A 86 -7.89 2.70 -5.65
CA THR A 86 -6.73 3.27 -4.96
C THR A 86 -6.11 4.42 -5.75
N LYS A 87 -5.85 4.21 -7.05
CA LYS A 87 -5.36 5.25 -7.95
C LYS A 87 -6.30 6.44 -7.98
N LYS A 88 -7.62 6.19 -8.09
CA LYS A 88 -8.65 7.23 -8.14
C LYS A 88 -8.68 8.07 -6.86
N LEU A 89 -8.65 7.44 -5.69
CA LEU A 89 -8.65 8.15 -4.40
C LEU A 89 -7.41 9.03 -4.23
N ILE A 90 -6.22 8.51 -4.52
CA ILE A 90 -4.98 9.30 -4.49
C ILE A 90 -5.07 10.49 -5.45
N MET A 91 -5.55 10.27 -6.68
CA MET A 91 -5.70 11.35 -7.66
C MET A 91 -6.74 12.39 -7.24
N MET A 92 -7.85 11.97 -6.62
CA MET A 92 -8.88 12.90 -6.11
C MET A 92 -8.31 13.77 -4.99
N GLU A 93 -7.60 13.18 -4.04
CA GLU A 93 -6.95 13.91 -2.95
C GLU A 93 -5.92 14.91 -3.47
N LEU A 94 -5.04 14.48 -4.38
CA LEU A 94 -4.06 15.37 -4.99
C LEU A 94 -4.71 16.51 -5.80
N ARG A 95 -5.86 16.27 -6.43
CA ARG A 95 -6.63 17.33 -7.10
C ARG A 95 -7.22 18.32 -6.11
N GLY A 96 -7.90 17.82 -5.07
CA GLY A 96 -8.54 18.66 -4.06
C GLY A 96 -7.53 19.56 -3.32
N ALA A 97 -6.32 19.05 -3.10
CA ALA A 97 -5.24 19.80 -2.47
C ALA A 97 -4.46 20.75 -3.41
N ASN A 98 -4.86 20.87 -4.69
CA ASN A 98 -4.05 21.52 -5.74
C ASN A 98 -2.60 21.00 -5.79
N ALA A 99 -2.42 19.71 -5.47
CA ALA A 99 -1.13 19.04 -5.30
C ALA A 99 -0.67 18.30 -6.57
N LEU A 100 -1.52 18.20 -7.60
CA LEU A 100 -1.13 17.57 -8.87
C LEU A 100 0.07 18.26 -9.53
N ASP A 101 0.07 19.60 -9.55
CA ASP A 101 1.13 20.39 -10.20
C ASP A 101 2.09 21.04 -9.19
N ASN A 102 1.93 20.73 -7.91
CA ASN A 102 2.72 21.33 -6.84
C ASN A 102 3.82 20.38 -6.35
N ALA A 103 5.07 20.71 -6.70
CA ALA A 103 6.26 19.94 -6.36
C ALA A 103 6.50 19.79 -4.84
N ARG A 104 5.89 20.64 -3.99
CA ARG A 104 6.00 20.49 -2.54
C ARG A 104 5.42 19.17 -2.03
N PHE A 105 4.50 18.56 -2.79
CA PHE A 105 3.88 17.30 -2.41
C PHE A 105 4.63 16.09 -2.96
N ASP A 106 5.60 16.28 -3.87
CA ASP A 106 6.25 15.19 -4.60
C ASP A 106 7.03 14.23 -3.71
N SER A 107 7.56 14.72 -2.59
CA SER A 107 8.24 13.90 -1.58
C SER A 107 7.28 13.20 -0.61
N THR A 108 5.99 13.53 -0.62
CA THR A 108 4.99 12.87 0.22
C THR A 108 4.83 11.43 -0.24
N ALA A 109 4.75 10.50 0.71
CA ALA A 109 4.45 9.12 0.40
C ALA A 109 3.01 8.97 -0.13
N ALA A 110 2.83 8.26 -1.25
CA ALA A 110 1.50 8.01 -1.81
C ALA A 110 0.58 7.24 -0.84
N SER A 111 1.16 6.49 0.10
CA SER A 111 0.43 5.83 1.19
C SER A 111 -0.23 6.80 2.16
N VAL A 112 0.45 7.89 2.52
CA VAL A 112 -0.09 8.95 3.37
C VAL A 112 -1.24 9.65 2.66
N VAL A 113 -1.08 9.94 1.37
CA VAL A 113 -2.13 10.54 0.54
C VAL A 113 -3.35 9.63 0.46
N LEU A 114 -3.17 8.33 0.22
CA LEU A 114 -4.28 7.37 0.20
C LEU A 114 -5.00 7.29 1.55
N LEU A 115 -4.25 7.18 2.65
CA LEU A 115 -4.84 7.10 3.98
C LEU A 115 -5.66 8.35 4.30
N LYS A 116 -5.13 9.54 3.98
CA LYS A 116 -5.86 10.81 4.11
C LYS A 116 -7.14 10.80 3.27
N ALA A 117 -7.04 10.41 2.00
CA ALA A 117 -8.19 10.35 1.09
C ALA A 117 -9.30 9.44 1.66
N LEU A 118 -8.94 8.31 2.25
CA LEU A 118 -9.88 7.37 2.86
C LEU A 118 -10.53 7.95 4.12
N MET A 119 -9.75 8.59 5.00
CA MET A 119 -10.27 9.22 6.22
C MET A 119 -11.24 10.37 5.92
N ASP A 120 -10.92 11.18 4.91
CA ASP A 120 -11.76 12.31 4.50
C ASP A 120 -13.02 11.85 3.76
N SER A 121 -12.90 10.83 2.91
CA SER A 121 -14.04 10.31 2.13
C SER A 121 -14.98 9.43 2.95
N TYR A 122 -14.44 8.72 3.94
CA TYR A 122 -15.16 7.71 4.72
C TYR A 122 -14.91 7.86 6.23
N PRO A 123 -15.27 9.00 6.85
CA PRO A 123 -15.11 9.19 8.27
C PRO A 123 -16.01 8.21 9.05
N CYS A 124 -15.45 7.60 10.10
CA CYS A 124 -16.24 6.81 11.04
C CYS A 124 -17.16 7.73 11.86
N ARG A 125 -18.45 7.39 11.93
CA ARG A 125 -19.48 8.10 12.71
C ARG A 125 -19.93 7.25 13.89
#